data_AF-E0S5S8-F1
#
_entry.id   AF-E0S5S8-F1
#
_cell.length_a   1.000
_cell.length_b   1.000
_cell.length_c   1.000
_cell.angle_alpha   90.00
_cell.angle_beta   90.00
_cell.angle_gamma   90.00
#
_symmetry.space_group_name_H-M   'P 1'
#
loop_
_entity.id
_entity.type
_entity.pdbx_description
1 polymer ?
#
loop_
_entity_poly.entity_id
_entity_poly.type
_entity_poly.pdbx_seq_one_letter_code
_entity_poly.pdbx_strand_id
1 'polypeptide(L)'
;MGSPSRYFDIFGLKPSFAIDQNVLKERYYKMSRKFHPDKASPSGEDISMEEINKAYDTLKNDLSRARYLNNPGNIDVGKEFLIDVLDYEQAISNAKNNEDRNRIKEDLEKKIDQCKRNPSGEYLARWGYYARLMKMLNKR
;
A
#
# COMPACT_ATOMS: atom_id res chain seq x y z
N MET A 1 -15.91 -8.87 4.64
CA MET A 1 -14.69 -8.53 3.88
C MET A 1 -15.12 -7.63 2.73
N GLY A 2 -14.72 -6.36 2.72
CA GLY A 2 -15.07 -5.45 1.63
C GLY A 2 -14.31 -5.88 0.36
N SER A 3 -15.01 -5.96 -0.77
CA SER A 3 -14.38 -6.28 -2.06
C SER A 3 -13.16 -5.36 -2.28
N PRO A 4 -12.03 -5.87 -2.81
CA PRO A 4 -10.81 -5.10 -3.10
C PRO A 4 -11.03 -3.98 -4.14
N SER A 5 -12.27 -3.79 -4.60
CA SER A 5 -12.70 -2.73 -5.49
C SER A 5 -13.34 -1.53 -4.78
N ARG A 6 -13.85 -1.63 -3.54
CA ARG A 6 -14.73 -0.59 -2.96
C ARG A 6 -14.11 0.82 -2.96
N TYR A 7 -12.84 0.95 -2.62
CA TYR A 7 -12.17 2.26 -2.64
C TYR A 7 -11.93 2.77 -4.06
N PHE A 8 -11.69 1.89 -5.02
CA PHE A 8 -11.61 2.27 -6.43
C PHE A 8 -12.99 2.66 -6.97
N ASP A 9 -14.05 1.93 -6.57
CA ASP A 9 -15.43 2.15 -6.98
C ASP A 9 -15.95 3.52 -6.52
N ILE A 10 -15.60 3.96 -5.29
CA ILE A 10 -15.92 5.31 -4.77
C ILE A 10 -15.43 6.40 -5.73
N PHE A 11 -14.25 6.22 -6.32
CA PHE A 11 -13.70 7.15 -7.29
C PHE A 11 -13.95 6.71 -8.73
N GLY A 12 -14.73 5.67 -9.01
CA GLY A 12 -14.95 5.14 -10.36
C GLY A 12 -13.66 4.78 -11.12
N LEU A 13 -12.63 4.35 -10.40
CA LEU A 13 -11.37 3.87 -10.96
C LEU A 13 -11.43 2.36 -11.14
N LYS A 14 -10.70 1.82 -12.11
CA LYS A 14 -10.48 0.37 -12.19
C LYS A 14 -9.49 -0.05 -11.10
N PRO A 15 -9.72 -1.16 -10.37
CA PRO A 15 -8.74 -1.69 -9.42
C PRO A 15 -7.41 -1.98 -10.13
N SER A 16 -6.40 -1.20 -9.78
CA SER A 16 -5.05 -1.30 -10.34
C SER A 16 -4.07 -0.69 -9.36
N PHE A 17 -2.84 -1.21 -9.36
CA PHE A 17 -1.77 -0.57 -8.61
C PHE A 17 -1.27 0.69 -9.30
N ALA A 18 -1.13 0.66 -10.63
CA ALA A 18 -0.77 1.82 -11.41
C ALA A 18 -2.05 2.64 -11.68
N ILE A 19 -2.30 3.63 -10.82
CA ILE A 19 -3.37 4.62 -11.00
C ILE A 19 -2.78 6.01 -11.22
N ASP A 20 -3.47 6.83 -11.99
CA ASP A 20 -3.13 8.25 -12.16
C ASP A 20 -3.50 9.04 -10.89
N GLN A 21 -2.49 9.58 -10.22
CA GLN A 21 -2.63 10.33 -8.97
C GLN A 21 -3.36 11.67 -9.18
N ASN A 22 -3.27 12.27 -10.37
CA ASN A 22 -3.99 13.50 -10.70
C ASN A 22 -5.48 13.20 -10.84
N VAL A 23 -5.84 12.12 -11.52
CA VAL A 23 -7.23 11.66 -11.65
C VAL A 23 -7.81 11.29 -10.29
N LEU A 24 -7.05 10.58 -9.45
CA LEU A 24 -7.48 10.25 -8.08
C LEU A 24 -7.78 11.53 -7.28
N LYS A 25 -6.88 12.53 -7.33
CA LYS A 25 -7.04 13.81 -6.63
C LYS A 25 -8.25 14.60 -7.12
N GLU A 26 -8.46 14.66 -8.43
CA GLU A 26 -9.62 15.34 -9.02
C GLU A 26 -10.94 14.71 -8.55
N ARG A 27 -11.02 13.38 -8.59
CA ARG A 27 -12.22 12.64 -8.18
C ARG A 27 -12.47 12.70 -6.68
N TYR A 28 -11.41 12.72 -5.87
CA TYR A 28 -11.53 13.01 -4.44
C TYR A 28 -12.22 14.33 -4.18
N TYR A 29 -11.75 15.44 -4.77
CA TYR A 29 -12.39 16.75 -4.58
C TYR A 29 -13.85 16.77 -5.04
N LYS A 30 -14.18 16.08 -6.14
CA LYS A 30 -15.55 15.96 -6.63
C LYS A 30 -16.44 15.24 -5.60
N MET A 31 -15.96 14.14 -5.03
CA MET A 31 -16.68 13.37 -4.01
C MET A 31 -16.79 14.15 -2.69
N SER A 32 -15.70 14.75 -2.20
CA SER A 32 -15.72 15.57 -0.98
C SER A 32 -16.71 16.73 -1.07
N ARG A 33 -16.87 17.36 -2.24
CA ARG A 33 -17.88 18.41 -2.44
C ARG A 33 -19.32 17.89 -2.50
N LYS A 34 -19.51 16.64 -2.91
CA LYS A 34 -20.83 15.98 -3.01
C LYS A 34 -21.32 15.50 -1.64
N PHE A 35 -20.41 14.98 -0.81
CA PHE A 35 -20.70 14.37 0.50
C PHE A 35 -20.17 15.18 1.69
N HIS A 36 -19.94 16.48 1.50
CA HIS A 36 -19.53 17.36 2.60
C HIS A 36 -20.61 17.34 3.70
N PRO A 37 -20.25 17.27 5.00
CA PRO A 37 -21.22 17.19 6.10
C PRO A 37 -22.21 18.36 6.14
N ASP A 38 -21.82 19.52 5.64
CA ASP A 38 -22.70 20.71 5.54
C ASP A 38 -23.77 20.60 4.44
N LYS A 39 -23.68 19.59 3.56
CA LYS A 39 -24.71 19.30 2.56
C LYS A 39 -25.52 18.11 3.03
N ALA A 40 -26.84 18.15 2.82
CA ALA A 40 -27.66 16.97 2.99
C ALA A 40 -27.10 15.86 2.08
N SER A 41 -26.65 14.75 2.70
CA SER A 41 -26.15 13.60 1.94
C SER A 41 -27.21 13.18 0.93
N PRO A 42 -26.82 12.85 -0.32
CA PRO A 42 -27.74 12.29 -1.29
C PRO A 42 -28.48 11.09 -0.68
N SER A 43 -29.81 11.14 -0.67
CA SER A 43 -30.64 10.06 -0.15
C SER A 43 -30.39 8.78 -0.92
N GLY A 44 -29.99 7.70 -0.23
CA GLY A 44 -29.79 6.37 -0.81
C GLY A 44 -28.35 5.98 -1.13
N GLU A 45 -27.35 6.83 -0.83
CA GLU A 45 -25.93 6.47 -0.94
C GLU A 45 -25.31 6.18 0.44
N ASP A 46 -24.95 4.92 0.71
CA ASP A 46 -24.23 4.47 1.92
C ASP A 46 -22.72 4.77 1.86
N ILE A 47 -22.35 6.02 1.53
CA ILE A 47 -20.95 6.47 1.47
C ILE A 47 -20.79 7.68 2.39
N SER A 48 -19.90 7.58 3.37
CA SER A 48 -19.59 8.66 4.30
C SER A 48 -18.37 9.48 3.84
N MET A 49 -18.28 10.73 4.30
CA MET A 49 -17.08 11.56 4.10
C MET A 49 -15.83 10.93 4.70
N GLU A 50 -15.96 10.25 5.84
CA GLU A 50 -14.86 9.49 6.46
C GLU A 50 -14.37 8.37 5.53
N GLU A 51 -15.29 7.66 4.89
CA GLU A 51 -14.94 6.59 3.96
C GLU A 51 -14.25 7.13 2.69
N ILE A 52 -14.70 8.27 2.16
CA ILE A 52 -14.05 8.95 1.03
C ILE A 52 -12.61 9.34 1.37
N ASN A 53 -12.38 9.93 2.56
CA ASN A 53 -11.04 10.29 3.02
C ASN A 53 -10.16 9.05 3.16
N LYS A 54 -10.66 8.00 3.82
CA LYS A 54 -9.93 6.75 4.01
C LYS A 54 -9.57 6.07 2.70
N ALA A 55 -10.49 6.05 1.74
CA ALA A 55 -10.26 5.54 0.40
C ALA A 55 -9.17 6.35 -0.32
N TYR A 56 -9.22 7.68 -0.26
CA TYR A 56 -8.22 8.56 -0.87
C TYR A 56 -6.83 8.34 -0.27
N ASP A 57 -6.70 8.33 1.06
CA ASP A 57 -5.42 8.14 1.74
C ASP A 57 -4.82 6.75 1.45
N THR A 58 -5.68 5.72 1.38
CA THR A 58 -5.27 4.36 1.05
C THR A 58 -4.78 4.27 -0.38
N LEU A 59 -5.49 4.85 -1.34
CA LEU A 59 -5.13 4.77 -2.76
C LEU A 59 -4.00 5.71 -3.14
N LYS A 60 -3.83 6.84 -2.45
CA LYS A 60 -2.75 7.79 -2.71
C LYS A 60 -1.38 7.22 -2.33
N ASN A 61 -1.31 6.51 -1.21
CA ASN A 61 -0.08 5.90 -0.73
C ASN A 61 0.16 4.54 -1.41
N ASP A 62 1.27 4.40 -2.11
CA ASP A 62 1.57 3.18 -2.86
C ASP A 62 1.58 1.92 -2.00
N LEU A 63 2.16 1.96 -0.79
CA LEU A 63 2.21 0.80 0.09
C LEU A 63 0.81 0.42 0.59
N SER A 64 0.01 1.42 0.98
CA SER A 64 -1.38 1.20 1.39
C SER A 64 -2.21 0.65 0.24
N ARG A 65 -2.03 1.16 -0.98
CA ARG A 65 -2.70 0.68 -2.19
C ARG A 65 -2.30 -0.75 -2.54
N ALA A 66 -1.00 -1.07 -2.47
CA ALA A 66 -0.50 -2.42 -2.67
C ALA A 66 -1.14 -3.40 -1.67
N ARG A 67 -1.22 -3.03 -0.39
CA ARG A 67 -1.91 -3.83 0.65
C ARG A 67 -3.41 -3.92 0.46
N TYR A 68 -4.03 -2.88 -0.05
CA TYR A 68 -5.47 -2.86 -0.29
C TYR A 68 -5.86 -3.77 -1.46
N LEU A 69 -5.05 -3.77 -2.53
CA LEU A 69 -5.19 -4.68 -3.66
C LEU A 69 -4.85 -6.13 -3.29
N ASN A 70 -3.84 -6.31 -2.43
CA ASN A 70 -3.35 -7.63 -2.04
C ASN A 70 -3.88 -8.00 -0.66
N ASN A 71 -4.97 -8.76 -0.61
CA ASN A 71 -5.36 -9.45 0.61
C ASN A 71 -4.19 -10.38 1.00
N PRO A 72 -3.54 -10.22 2.18
CA PRO A 72 -2.29 -10.92 2.53
C PRO A 72 -2.39 -12.46 2.61
N GLY A 73 -3.54 -13.06 2.28
CA GLY A 73 -3.75 -14.51 2.29
C GLY A 73 -3.67 -15.22 0.94
N ASN A 74 -3.58 -14.53 -0.21
CA ASN A 74 -3.85 -15.17 -1.52
C ASN A 74 -2.78 -15.02 -2.61
N ILE A 75 -1.59 -14.48 -2.31
CA ILE A 75 -0.50 -14.43 -3.28
C ILE A 75 0.65 -15.29 -2.76
N ASP A 76 0.86 -16.43 -3.42
CA ASP A 76 2.05 -17.23 -3.24
C ASP A 76 3.24 -16.46 -3.82
N VAL A 77 4.03 -15.84 -2.93
CA VAL A 77 5.25 -15.11 -3.27
C VAL A 77 6.46 -16.04 -3.47
N GLY A 78 6.25 -17.35 -3.33
CA GLY A 78 7.26 -18.40 -3.43
C GLY A 78 7.98 -18.64 -2.10
N LYS A 79 8.33 -19.90 -1.83
CA LYS A 79 9.07 -20.31 -0.62
C LYS A 79 10.44 -19.66 -0.52
N GLU A 80 11.15 -19.53 -1.63
CA GLU A 80 12.49 -18.91 -1.69
C GLU A 80 12.45 -17.46 -1.20
N PHE A 81 11.45 -16.70 -1.62
CA PHE A 81 11.26 -15.34 -1.13
C PHE A 81 10.95 -15.27 0.37
N LEU A 82 10.18 -16.21 0.90
CA LEU A 82 9.89 -16.25 2.33
C LEU A 82 11.14 -16.56 3.17
N ILE A 83 12.05 -17.38 2.64
CA ILE A 83 13.37 -17.62 3.24
C ILE A 83 14.18 -16.31 3.24
N ASP A 84 14.25 -15.60 2.11
CA ASP A 84 14.92 -14.29 2.04
C ASP A 84 14.39 -13.30 3.10
N VAL A 85 13.06 -13.25 3.28
CA VAL A 85 12.44 -12.39 4.30
C VAL A 85 12.90 -12.76 5.70
N LEU A 86 12.96 -14.05 6.03
CA LEU A 86 13.45 -14.53 7.33
C LEU A 86 14.93 -14.15 7.53
N ASP A 87 15.75 -14.28 6.48
CA ASP A 87 17.16 -13.90 6.53
C ASP A 87 17.34 -12.40 6.80
N TYR A 88 16.51 -11.54 6.18
CA TYR A 88 16.48 -10.11 6.52
C TYR A 88 16.04 -9.86 7.97
N GLU A 89 15.02 -10.57 8.49
CA GLU A 89 14.60 -10.43 9.88
C GLU A 89 15.75 -10.80 10.84
N GLN A 90 16.48 -11.87 10.55
CA GLN A 90 17.66 -12.27 11.32
C GLN A 90 18.79 -11.24 11.21
N ALA A 91 19.07 -10.72 10.02
CA ALA A 91 20.08 -9.67 9.81
C ALA A 91 19.73 -8.39 10.58
N ILE A 92 18.47 -7.95 10.55
CA ILE A 92 17.99 -6.80 11.33
C ILE A 92 18.14 -7.05 12.83
N SER A 93 17.84 -8.28 13.29
CA SER A 93 18.01 -8.66 14.68
C SER A 93 19.49 -8.69 15.12
N ASN A 94 20.39 -9.05 14.22
CA ASN A 94 21.82 -9.18 14.51
C ASN A 94 22.62 -7.90 14.28
N ALA A 95 22.07 -6.88 13.62
CA ALA A 95 22.74 -5.62 13.37
C ALA A 95 23.13 -4.92 14.69
N LYS A 96 24.43 -4.67 14.89
CA LYS A 96 24.97 -4.12 16.16
C LYS A 96 25.34 -2.65 16.08
N ASN A 97 25.60 -2.14 14.88
CA ASN A 97 26.03 -0.77 14.65
C ASN A 97 25.23 -0.13 13.51
N ASN A 98 25.42 1.17 13.30
CA ASN A 98 24.74 1.91 12.24
C ASN A 98 25.17 1.48 10.83
N GLU A 99 26.36 0.92 10.66
CA GLU A 99 26.87 0.48 9.36
C GLU A 99 26.13 -0.77 8.87
N ASP A 100 25.94 -1.77 9.75
CA ASP A 100 25.13 -2.97 9.48
C ASP A 100 23.70 -2.56 9.09
N ARG A 101 23.13 -1.61 9.83
CA ARG A 101 21.78 -1.11 9.60
C ARG A 101 21.68 -0.38 8.26
N ASN A 102 22.65 0.47 7.94
CA ASN A 102 22.67 1.18 6.66
C ASN A 102 22.80 0.23 5.47
N ARG A 103 23.64 -0.81 5.58
CA ARG A 103 23.76 -1.84 4.53
C ARG A 103 22.43 -2.55 4.27
N ILE A 104 21.75 -2.99 5.33
CA ILE A 104 20.43 -3.63 5.21
C ILE A 104 19.40 -2.65 4.63
N LYS A 105 19.43 -1.39 5.08
CA LYS A 105 18.53 -0.34 4.59
C LYS A 105 18.69 -0.12 3.08
N GLU A 106 19.92 0.08 2.61
CA GLU A 106 20.22 0.31 1.20
C GLU A 106 19.77 -0.85 0.32
N ASP A 107 19.96 -2.09 0.80
CA ASP A 107 19.54 -3.27 0.06
C ASP A 107 18.02 -3.37 -0.03
N LEU A 108 17.31 -3.15 1.10
CA LEU A 108 15.84 -3.09 1.11
C LEU A 108 15.30 -1.96 0.21
N GLU A 109 15.94 -0.79 0.17
CA GLU A 109 15.56 0.30 -0.72
C GLU A 109 15.68 -0.10 -2.20
N LYS A 110 16.78 -0.76 -2.59
CA LYS A 110 16.95 -1.29 -3.94
C LYS A 110 15.87 -2.29 -4.31
N LYS A 111 15.52 -3.21 -3.41
CA LYS A 111 14.46 -4.20 -3.62
C LYS A 111 13.08 -3.54 -3.77
N ILE A 112 12.78 -2.54 -2.93
CA ILE A 112 11.53 -1.76 -3.03
C ILE A 112 11.45 -1.03 -4.37
N ASP A 113 12.54 -0.43 -4.83
CA ASP A 113 12.57 0.27 -6.11
C ASP A 113 12.42 -0.68 -7.30
N GLN A 114 12.94 -1.90 -7.22
CA GLN A 114 12.67 -2.96 -8.21
C GLN A 114 11.17 -3.30 -8.25
N CYS A 115 10.52 -3.45 -7.10
CA CYS A 115 9.07 -3.67 -7.03
C CYS A 115 8.27 -2.53 -7.66
N LYS A 116 8.67 -1.27 -7.46
CA LYS A 116 8.01 -0.10 -8.07
C LYS A 116 8.14 -0.07 -9.58
N ARG A 117 9.29 -0.48 -10.12
CA ARG A 117 9.55 -0.49 -11.57
C ARG A 117 8.80 -1.61 -12.30
N ASN A 118 8.49 -2.71 -11.61
CA ASN A 118 7.75 -3.83 -12.17
C ASN A 118 6.55 -4.20 -11.27
N PRO A 119 5.45 -3.45 -11.32
CA PRO A 119 4.30 -3.67 -10.45
C PRO A 119 3.44 -4.85 -10.95
N SER A 120 3.97 -6.07 -10.87
CA SER A 120 3.16 -7.31 -10.97
C SER A 120 2.54 -7.65 -9.61
N GLY A 121 1.49 -8.49 -9.59
CA GLY A 121 0.86 -8.92 -8.34
C GLY A 121 1.87 -9.49 -7.32
N GLU A 122 2.86 -10.23 -7.79
CA GLU A 122 3.96 -10.79 -6.98
C GLU A 122 4.88 -9.68 -6.43
N TYR A 123 5.37 -8.77 -7.27
CA TYR A 123 6.25 -7.67 -6.81
C TYR A 123 5.55 -6.73 -5.83
N LEU A 124 4.26 -6.49 -6.01
CA LEU A 124 3.45 -5.70 -5.07
C LEU A 124 3.29 -6.40 -3.72
N ALA A 125 3.13 -7.73 -3.73
CA ALA A 125 3.12 -8.51 -2.49
C ALA A 125 4.49 -8.42 -1.81
N ARG A 126 5.59 -8.64 -2.54
CA ARG A 126 6.97 -8.53 -2.02
C ARG A 126 7.28 -7.16 -1.43
N TRP A 127 6.82 -6.07 -2.05
CA TRP A 127 6.97 -4.72 -1.50
C TRP A 127 6.35 -4.59 -0.10
N GLY A 128 5.17 -5.20 0.12
CA GLY A 128 4.55 -5.24 1.44
C GLY A 128 5.47 -5.79 2.54
N TYR A 129 6.23 -6.84 2.24
CA TYR A 129 7.22 -7.44 3.13
C TYR A 129 8.43 -6.55 3.33
N TYR A 130 9.04 -6.03 2.26
CA TYR A 130 10.21 -5.14 2.37
C TYR A 130 9.91 -3.86 3.15
N ALA A 131 8.72 -3.27 2.97
CA ALA A 131 8.30 -2.11 3.74
C ALA A 131 8.09 -2.43 5.23
N ARG A 132 7.66 -3.66 5.57
CA ARG A 132 7.58 -4.14 6.95
C ARG A 132 8.97 -4.27 7.57
N LEU A 133 9.93 -4.88 6.84
CA LEU A 133 11.32 -5.01 7.26
C LEU A 133 11.97 -3.64 7.50
N MET A 134 11.75 -2.68 6.58
CA MET A 134 12.22 -1.30 6.72
C MET A 134 11.67 -0.65 8.00
N LYS A 135 10.39 -0.86 8.32
CA LYS A 135 9.79 -0.35 9.56
C LYS A 135 10.38 -1.00 10.81
N MET A 136 10.71 -2.30 10.75
CA MET A 136 11.38 -3.02 11.84
C MET A 136 12.78 -2.45 12.09
N LEU A 137 13.54 -2.24 11.00
CA LEU A 137 14.88 -1.67 11.04
C LEU A 137 14.89 -0.24 11.61
N ASN A 138 13.89 0.60 11.31
CA ASN A 138 13.81 1.97 11.81
C ASN A 138 13.32 2.10 13.27
N LYS A 139 12.82 1.02 13.88
CA LYS A 139 12.28 1.03 15.26
C LYS A 139 13.30 0.64 16.35
N ARG A 140 14.40 -0.01 15.95
CA ARG A 140 15.55 -0.24 16.84
C ARG A 140 16.45 0.99 16.89
#